data_AF-A0A843HLW3-F1
#
_entry.id   AF-A0A843HLW3-F1
#
_cell.length_a   1.000
_cell.length_b   1.000
_cell.length_c   1.000
_cell.angle_alpha   90.00
_cell.angle_beta   90.00
_cell.angle_gamma   90.00
#
_symmetry.space_group_name_H-M   'P 1'
#
loop_
_entity.id
_entity.type
_entity.pdbx_description
1 polymer ?
#
loop_
_entity_poly.entity_id
_entity_poly.type
_entity_poly.pdbx_seq_one_letter_code
_entity_poly.pdbx_strand_id
1 'polypeptide(L)'
;MAKYWGYVLVPHGSYLEWKTATLNNGYDVDSTYGCQCWDFAATFWYNVGFPQGYPHITASSAYTMWNLRDQNKAYDGVEYFDLIYNLSDVKQGDIIVYNYFSANPYGHVGFADEDYATWSVAHPGDYEFPILSENNQGTPDPAGGAYANIHGYDTRLFLGAFRYKAWEQPTPPSPSTSKPRRKKFPWVLYAEKLRNIR
;
A
#
# COMPACT_ATOMS: atom_id res chain seq x y z
N MET A 1 2.45 -9.60 17.01
CA MET A 1 3.61 -8.84 16.54
C MET A 1 4.71 -9.82 16.23
N ALA A 2 5.06 -9.96 14.95
CA ALA A 2 6.14 -10.81 14.47
C ALA A 2 7.22 -9.94 13.83
N LYS A 3 8.48 -10.40 13.85
CA LYS A 3 9.57 -9.85 13.04
C LYS A 3 9.88 -10.82 11.91
N TYR A 4 10.02 -10.30 10.71
CA TYR A 4 10.39 -11.04 9.51
C TYR A 4 11.78 -10.60 9.05
N TRP A 5 12.59 -11.56 8.65
CA TRP A 5 13.96 -11.35 8.17
C TRP A 5 14.04 -11.69 6.68
N GLY A 6 14.67 -10.81 5.92
CA GLY A 6 14.73 -10.92 4.47
C GLY A 6 13.37 -10.67 3.79
N TYR A 7 13.33 -10.89 2.48
CA TYR A 7 12.10 -10.71 1.71
C TYR A 7 11.09 -11.83 1.98
N VAL A 8 9.89 -11.44 2.40
CA VAL A 8 8.76 -12.34 2.63
C VAL A 8 7.56 -11.95 1.78
N LEU A 9 6.77 -12.95 1.39
CA LEU A 9 5.52 -12.71 0.70
C LEU A 9 4.45 -12.28 1.70
N VAL A 10 3.81 -11.16 1.42
CA VAL A 10 2.77 -10.52 2.23
C VAL A 10 1.56 -10.28 1.35
N PRO A 11 0.33 -10.59 1.81
CA PRO A 11 -0.90 -10.26 1.10
C PRO A 11 -0.97 -8.76 0.73
N HIS A 12 -1.22 -8.45 -0.54
CA HIS A 12 -1.12 -7.08 -1.07
C HIS A 12 -2.08 -6.81 -2.25
N GLY A 13 -3.20 -7.53 -2.36
CA GLY A 13 -4.19 -7.29 -3.41
C GLY A 13 -4.94 -5.96 -3.27
N SER A 14 -4.92 -5.35 -2.08
CA SER A 14 -5.38 -3.99 -1.80
C SER A 14 -4.55 -3.35 -0.69
N TYR A 15 -4.63 -2.03 -0.55
CA TYR A 15 -4.01 -1.34 0.60
C TYR A 15 -4.52 -1.87 1.93
N LEU A 16 -5.84 -2.11 2.06
CA LEU A 16 -6.40 -2.64 3.30
C LEU A 16 -5.84 -4.03 3.65
N GLU A 17 -5.64 -4.87 2.64
CA GLU A 17 -5.03 -6.19 2.83
C GLU A 17 -3.57 -6.08 3.26
N TRP A 18 -2.79 -5.22 2.58
CA TRP A 18 -1.41 -4.91 2.96
C TRP A 18 -1.32 -4.39 4.40
N LYS A 19 -2.10 -3.36 4.73
CA LYS A 19 -2.20 -2.78 6.08
C LYS A 19 -2.54 -3.84 7.12
N THR A 20 -3.56 -4.66 6.86
CA THR A 20 -3.98 -5.71 7.79
C THR A 20 -2.89 -6.75 8.05
N ALA A 21 -2.14 -7.12 7.00
CA ALA A 21 -1.08 -8.12 7.10
C ALA A 21 0.19 -7.59 7.78
N THR A 22 0.43 -6.28 7.70
CA THR A 22 1.71 -5.67 8.11
C THR A 22 1.65 -4.91 9.43
N LEU A 23 0.49 -4.36 9.80
CA LEU A 23 0.36 -3.53 11.00
C LEU A 23 0.81 -4.29 12.26
N ASN A 24 1.68 -3.64 13.05
CA ASN A 24 2.34 -4.16 14.25
C ASN A 24 3.32 -5.33 14.00
N ASN A 25 3.76 -5.55 12.77
CA ASN A 25 4.86 -6.46 12.45
C ASN A 25 6.09 -5.67 12.01
N GLY A 26 7.26 -6.28 12.17
CA GLY A 26 8.56 -5.74 11.76
C GLY A 26 9.11 -6.46 10.53
N TYR A 27 9.67 -5.73 9.58
CA TYR A 27 10.29 -6.23 8.36
C TYR A 27 11.73 -5.69 8.28
N ASP A 28 12.69 -6.60 8.24
CA ASP A 28 14.12 -6.27 8.17
C ASP A 28 14.70 -7.04 6.98
N VAL A 29 14.73 -6.40 5.81
CA VAL A 29 14.99 -7.10 4.54
C VAL A 29 16.48 -7.20 4.23
N ASP A 30 17.30 -6.31 4.79
CA ASP A 30 18.74 -6.24 4.56
C ASP A 30 19.60 -6.64 5.78
N SER A 31 18.97 -6.94 6.92
CA SER A 31 19.64 -7.29 8.19
C SER A 31 20.50 -6.15 8.79
N THR A 32 20.22 -4.90 8.44
CA THR A 32 21.00 -3.72 8.81
C THR A 32 20.11 -2.66 9.48
N TYR A 33 20.46 -2.26 10.69
CA TYR A 33 19.71 -1.29 11.50
C TYR A 33 18.27 -1.68 11.87
N GLY A 34 17.88 -2.96 11.73
CA GLY A 34 16.58 -3.45 12.17
C GLY A 34 15.45 -3.07 11.22
N CYS A 35 14.25 -2.80 11.76
CA CYS A 35 13.07 -2.47 10.95
C CYS A 35 13.07 -0.97 10.58
N GLN A 36 13.64 -0.59 9.42
CA GLN A 36 13.67 0.78 8.93
C GLN A 36 12.49 1.11 8.01
N CYS A 37 12.16 2.39 7.87
CA CYS A 37 11.07 2.82 6.98
C CYS A 37 11.28 2.35 5.54
N TRP A 38 12.54 2.30 5.10
CA TRP A 38 12.91 1.79 3.79
C TRP A 38 12.71 0.27 3.67
N ASP A 39 12.98 -0.55 4.69
CA ASP A 39 12.75 -2.00 4.64
C ASP A 39 11.28 -2.31 4.37
N PHE A 40 10.39 -1.56 5.01
CA PHE A 40 8.95 -1.71 4.83
C PHE A 40 8.52 -1.43 3.40
N ALA A 41 9.05 -0.34 2.83
CA ALA A 41 8.90 -0.03 1.42
C ALA A 41 9.45 -1.17 0.55
N ALA A 42 10.73 -1.53 0.69
CA ALA A 42 11.39 -2.56 -0.12
C ALA A 42 10.66 -3.92 -0.08
N THR A 43 10.08 -4.29 1.06
CA THR A 43 9.20 -5.46 1.20
C THR A 43 8.02 -5.38 0.24
N PHE A 44 7.38 -4.23 0.09
CA PHE A 44 6.28 -4.04 -0.85
C PHE A 44 6.73 -4.15 -2.31
N TRP A 45 7.83 -3.49 -2.70
CA TRP A 45 8.37 -3.60 -4.06
C TRP A 45 8.68 -5.07 -4.42
N TYR A 46 9.26 -5.84 -3.50
CA TYR A 46 9.46 -7.28 -3.71
C TYR A 46 8.14 -8.01 -3.96
N ASN A 47 7.10 -7.69 -3.19
CA ASN A 47 5.79 -8.32 -3.28
C ASN A 47 5.07 -8.05 -4.61
N VAL A 48 5.21 -6.84 -5.16
CA VAL A 48 4.62 -6.49 -6.46
C VAL A 48 5.45 -6.98 -7.67
N GLY A 49 6.54 -7.72 -7.42
CA GLY A 49 7.27 -8.48 -8.44
C GLY A 49 8.64 -7.93 -8.84
N PHE A 50 9.17 -6.94 -8.12
CA PHE A 50 10.51 -6.42 -8.42
C PHE A 50 11.61 -7.37 -7.91
N PRO A 51 12.68 -7.58 -8.70
CA PRO A 51 13.79 -8.44 -8.29
C PRO A 51 14.60 -7.79 -7.16
N GLN A 52 15.24 -8.58 -6.30
CA GLN A 52 16.01 -8.07 -5.15
C GLN A 52 17.14 -7.10 -5.53
N GLY A 53 17.67 -7.18 -6.75
CA GLY A 53 18.67 -6.24 -7.28
C GLY A 53 18.08 -4.94 -7.84
N TYR A 54 16.78 -4.70 -7.70
CA TYR A 54 16.12 -3.52 -8.23
C TYR A 54 16.60 -2.24 -7.51
N PRO A 55 16.81 -1.10 -8.20
CA PRO A 55 17.40 0.08 -7.58
C PRO A 55 16.61 0.65 -6.39
N HIS A 56 15.28 0.49 -6.36
CA HIS A 56 14.46 0.91 -5.20
C HIS A 56 14.59 -0.05 -4.01
N ILE A 57 14.84 -1.33 -4.30
CA ILE A 57 15.09 -2.41 -3.32
C ILE A 57 16.56 -2.44 -2.86
N THR A 58 17.46 -1.77 -3.59
CA THR A 58 18.88 -1.60 -3.21
C THR A 58 19.22 -0.16 -2.83
N ALA A 59 18.23 0.74 -2.81
CA ALA A 59 18.41 2.11 -2.38
C ALA A 59 18.78 2.12 -0.91
N SER A 60 19.84 2.81 -0.52
CA SER A 60 20.25 2.86 0.89
C SER A 60 19.39 3.78 1.76
N SER A 61 18.32 4.38 1.23
CA SER A 61 17.41 5.30 1.94
C SER A 61 16.14 5.64 1.15
N ALA A 62 15.13 6.16 1.85
CA ALA A 62 13.90 6.69 1.26
C ALA A 62 14.16 7.85 0.27
N TYR A 63 15.05 8.77 0.62
CA TYR A 63 15.42 9.88 -0.26
C TYR A 63 16.11 9.41 -1.54
N THR A 64 17.07 8.49 -1.43
CA THR A 64 17.75 7.90 -2.58
C THR A 64 16.76 7.16 -3.48
N MET A 65 15.84 6.40 -2.89
CA MET A 65 14.76 5.73 -3.60
C MET A 65 13.95 6.71 -4.47
N TRP A 66 13.55 7.88 -3.95
CA TRP A 66 12.84 8.88 -4.76
C TRP A 66 13.69 9.45 -5.89
N ASN A 67 14.98 9.69 -5.67
CA ASN A 67 15.85 10.26 -6.69
C ASN A 67 16.16 9.28 -7.84
N LEU A 68 16.07 7.98 -7.58
CA LEU A 68 16.26 6.94 -8.61
C LEU A 68 15.02 6.75 -9.51
N ARG A 69 13.86 7.33 -9.17
CA ARG A 69 12.61 7.18 -9.95
C ARG A 69 12.77 7.49 -11.44
N ASP A 70 13.58 8.50 -11.78
CA ASP A 70 13.77 8.94 -13.16
C ASP A 70 14.68 7.97 -13.96
N GLN A 71 15.57 7.26 -13.27
CA GLN A 71 16.43 6.23 -13.87
C GLN A 71 15.65 4.95 -14.19
N ASN A 72 14.49 4.79 -13.55
CA ASN A 72 13.67 3.59 -13.60
C ASN A 72 12.29 3.82 -14.22
N LYS A 73 12.10 4.90 -15.00
CA LYS A 73 10.81 5.22 -15.64
C LYS A 73 10.19 4.07 -16.42
N ALA A 74 11.01 3.20 -17.01
CA ALA A 74 10.54 2.02 -17.72
C ALA A 74 9.72 1.07 -16.82
N TYR A 75 9.99 1.04 -15.52
CA TYR A 75 9.33 0.18 -14.54
C TYR A 75 8.43 0.95 -13.56
N ASP A 76 8.90 2.05 -12.96
CA ASP A 76 8.15 2.81 -11.94
C ASP A 76 7.19 3.85 -12.50
N GLY A 77 7.40 4.32 -13.74
CA GLY A 77 6.61 5.42 -14.29
C GLY A 77 5.54 5.00 -15.29
N VAL A 78 5.61 3.77 -15.81
CA VAL A 78 4.78 3.35 -16.95
C VAL A 78 4.04 2.04 -16.69
N GLU A 79 4.66 1.03 -16.07
CA GLU A 79 4.04 -0.30 -15.91
C GLU A 79 3.34 -0.48 -14.55
N TYR A 80 4.00 -0.19 -13.43
CA TYR A 80 3.48 -0.55 -12.10
C TYR A 80 2.95 0.61 -11.29
N PHE A 81 3.56 1.80 -11.41
CA PHE A 81 3.20 2.96 -10.61
C PHE A 81 2.90 4.21 -11.45
N ASP A 82 2.07 5.08 -10.89
CA ASP A 82 1.97 6.48 -11.29
C ASP A 82 2.74 7.35 -10.28
N LEU A 83 3.42 8.38 -10.78
CA LEU A 83 4.16 9.31 -9.94
C LEU A 83 3.27 10.49 -9.56
N ILE A 84 3.13 10.72 -8.25
CA ILE A 84 2.34 11.79 -7.67
C ILE A 84 3.27 12.88 -7.17
N TYR A 85 3.10 14.10 -7.68
CA TYR A 85 3.98 15.24 -7.36
C TYR A 85 3.31 16.28 -6.47
N ASN A 86 1.97 16.30 -6.40
CA ASN A 86 1.25 17.22 -5.53
C ASN A 86 0.65 16.45 -4.37
N LEU A 87 0.83 16.99 -3.16
CA LEU A 87 0.26 16.40 -1.95
C LEU A 87 -1.27 16.33 -2.01
N SER A 88 -1.93 17.30 -2.66
CA SER A 88 -3.38 17.31 -2.88
C SER A 88 -3.90 16.09 -3.63
N ASP A 89 -3.04 15.45 -4.42
CA ASP A 89 -3.41 14.35 -5.29
C ASP A 89 -3.18 13.00 -4.61
N VAL A 90 -2.59 12.96 -3.41
CA VAL A 90 -2.29 11.74 -2.65
C VAL A 90 -3.59 11.05 -2.22
N LYS A 91 -3.65 9.75 -2.49
CA LYS A 91 -4.74 8.84 -2.13
C LYS A 91 -4.26 7.78 -1.15
N GLN A 92 -5.21 7.17 -0.45
CA GLN A 92 -4.95 6.03 0.41
C GLN A 92 -4.18 4.92 -0.35
N GLY A 93 -3.12 4.43 0.27
CA GLY A 93 -2.22 3.42 -0.29
C GLY A 93 -1.08 3.96 -1.15
N ASP A 94 -1.04 5.26 -1.46
CA ASP A 94 0.15 5.83 -2.11
C ASP A 94 1.38 5.69 -1.22
N ILE A 95 2.51 5.29 -1.81
CA ILE A 95 3.80 5.21 -1.12
C ILE A 95 4.41 6.60 -1.11
N ILE A 96 4.19 7.34 -0.03
CA ILE A 96 4.67 8.70 0.16
C ILE A 96 6.15 8.69 0.52
N VAL A 97 6.91 9.55 -0.14
CA VAL A 97 8.30 9.83 0.20
C VAL A 97 8.42 11.24 0.76
N TYR A 98 9.12 11.33 1.87
CA TYR A 98 9.46 12.56 2.55
C TYR A 98 10.94 12.87 2.40
N ASN A 99 11.23 14.15 2.23
CA ASN A 99 12.57 14.68 2.09
C ASN A 99 13.36 14.55 3.39
N TYR A 100 14.68 14.58 3.27
CA TYR A 100 15.58 14.60 4.41
C TYR A 100 15.61 15.99 5.08
N PHE A 101 16.06 16.03 6.33
CA PHE A 101 16.40 17.25 7.04
C PHE A 101 17.61 17.01 7.95
N SER A 102 18.13 18.03 8.64
CA SER A 102 19.40 17.94 9.37
C SER A 102 19.48 16.80 10.39
N ALA A 103 18.37 16.44 11.04
CA ALA A 103 18.32 15.33 12.00
C ALA A 103 17.93 13.98 11.36
N ASN A 104 17.48 13.97 10.10
CA ASN A 104 17.21 12.76 9.34
C ASN A 104 17.74 12.93 7.90
N PRO A 105 19.01 12.62 7.63
CA PRO A 105 19.63 12.79 6.31
C PRO A 105 19.16 11.76 5.27
N TYR A 106 18.29 10.81 5.65
CA TYR A 106 17.87 9.68 4.82
C TYR A 106 16.44 9.83 4.25
N GLY A 107 15.71 10.84 4.72
CA GLY A 107 14.29 11.00 4.40
C GLY A 107 13.42 9.97 5.11
N HIS A 108 12.16 9.87 4.71
CA HIS A 108 11.23 8.87 5.26
C HIS A 108 10.28 8.37 4.17
N VAL A 109 9.75 7.16 4.34
CA VAL A 109 8.79 6.57 3.41
C VAL A 109 7.71 5.85 4.19
N GLY A 110 6.48 5.93 3.70
CA GLY A 110 5.33 5.24 4.26
C GLY A 110 4.15 5.20 3.31
N PHE A 111 3.11 4.46 3.66
CA PHE A 111 1.89 4.38 2.88
C PHE A 111 0.86 5.35 3.43
N ALA A 112 0.25 6.16 2.56
CA ALA A 112 -0.86 7.03 2.92
C ALA A 112 -1.99 6.22 3.54
N ASP A 113 -2.39 6.51 4.78
CA ASP A 113 -3.49 5.78 5.41
C ASP A 113 -4.88 6.33 5.04
N GLU A 114 -4.92 7.50 4.41
CA GLU A 114 -6.13 8.20 3.99
C GLU A 114 -5.93 8.92 2.64
N ASP A 115 -7.00 9.50 2.09
CA ASP A 115 -6.90 10.46 0.99
C ASP A 115 -6.56 11.84 1.54
N TYR A 116 -5.52 12.50 1.03
CA TYR A 116 -5.08 13.79 1.58
C TYR A 116 -6.14 14.87 1.45
N ALA A 117 -6.85 14.93 0.32
CA ALA A 117 -7.90 15.92 0.09
C ALA A 117 -9.01 15.83 1.14
N THR A 118 -9.43 14.62 1.52
CA THR A 118 -10.44 14.40 2.56
C THR A 118 -9.89 14.71 3.94
N TRP A 119 -8.68 14.25 4.25
CA TRP A 119 -8.04 14.45 5.55
C TRP A 119 -7.82 15.95 5.85
N SER A 120 -7.34 16.70 4.86
CA SER A 120 -7.01 18.13 4.99
C SER A 120 -8.22 19.02 5.32
N VAL A 121 -9.41 18.62 4.88
CA VAL A 121 -10.68 19.29 5.23
C VAL A 121 -11.07 19.02 6.68
N ALA A 122 -10.83 17.80 7.18
CA ALA A 122 -11.12 17.43 8.56
C ALA A 122 -10.09 17.98 9.57
N HIS A 123 -8.86 18.23 9.12
CA HIS A 123 -7.73 18.69 9.95
C HIS A 123 -7.12 20.01 9.42
N PRO A 124 -7.91 21.10 9.40
CA PRO A 124 -7.46 22.36 8.83
C PRO A 124 -6.25 22.92 9.60
N GLY A 125 -5.14 23.15 8.91
CA GLY A 125 -3.92 23.72 9.47
C GLY A 125 -3.01 22.70 10.17
N ASP A 126 -3.38 21.43 10.18
CA ASP A 126 -2.50 20.35 10.61
C ASP A 126 -1.54 19.96 9.48
N TYR A 127 -0.32 19.60 9.85
CA TYR A 127 0.72 19.13 8.94
C TYR A 127 1.05 17.65 9.14
N GLU A 128 0.49 16.98 10.14
CA GLU A 128 0.78 15.57 10.45
C GLU A 128 -0.20 14.61 9.77
N PHE A 129 0.12 14.22 8.53
CA PHE A 129 -0.73 13.32 7.76
C PHE A 129 -0.50 11.84 8.16
N PRO A 130 -1.56 11.03 8.35
CA PRO A 130 -1.41 9.65 8.78
C PRO A 130 -0.79 8.77 7.71
N ILE A 131 0.30 8.09 8.07
CA ILE A 131 0.96 7.09 7.25
C ILE A 131 1.16 5.79 8.02
N LEU A 132 1.11 4.67 7.31
CA LEU A 132 1.60 3.37 7.77
C LEU A 132 3.08 3.23 7.39
N SER A 133 3.97 3.18 8.37
CA SER A 133 5.41 2.93 8.13
C SER A 133 6.13 2.36 9.36
N GLU A 134 7.37 1.95 9.15
CA GLU A 134 8.32 1.52 10.19
C GLU A 134 9.24 2.67 10.62
N ASN A 135 9.96 2.46 11.73
CA ASN A 135 11.00 3.37 12.22
C ASN A 135 10.54 4.80 12.53
N ASN A 136 9.24 4.96 12.81
CA ASN A 136 8.76 6.19 13.40
C ASN A 136 7.57 5.88 14.29
N GLN A 137 7.76 6.06 15.60
CA GLN A 137 6.85 5.56 16.63
C GLN A 137 6.70 4.02 16.52
N GLY A 138 5.77 3.42 17.26
CA GLY A 138 5.58 1.95 17.24
C GLY A 138 6.44 1.19 18.25
N THR A 139 6.44 -0.15 18.15
CA THR A 139 7.22 -1.02 19.05
C THR A 139 8.67 -1.03 18.59
N PRO A 140 9.63 -0.57 19.42
CA PRO A 140 11.04 -0.55 19.03
C PRO A 140 11.58 -1.95 18.72
N ASP A 141 12.38 -2.06 17.65
CA ASP A 141 13.15 -3.26 17.36
C ASP A 141 14.52 -3.17 18.06
N PRO A 142 14.95 -4.19 18.82
CA PRO A 142 16.28 -4.22 19.44
C PRO A 142 17.46 -4.00 18.48
N ALA A 143 17.31 -4.33 17.19
CA ALA A 143 18.33 -4.11 16.17
C ALA A 143 18.37 -2.67 15.62
N GLY A 144 17.38 -1.85 15.97
CA GLY A 144 17.19 -0.48 15.48
C GLY A 144 15.84 -0.31 14.78
N GLY A 145 15.32 0.92 14.81
CA GLY A 145 14.02 1.24 14.25
C GLY A 145 12.83 0.71 15.04
N ALA A 146 11.69 0.53 14.36
CA ALA A 146 10.43 0.19 15.00
C ALA A 146 9.46 -0.48 14.03
N TYR A 147 8.61 -1.36 14.57
CA TYR A 147 7.63 -2.13 13.79
C TYR A 147 6.54 -1.23 13.20
N ALA A 148 5.94 -1.69 12.11
CA ALA A 148 4.98 -0.92 11.33
C ALA A 148 3.80 -0.46 12.19
N ASN A 149 3.52 0.84 12.19
CA ASN A 149 2.38 1.44 12.85
C ASN A 149 1.84 2.61 12.02
N ILE A 150 0.63 3.05 12.35
CA ILE A 150 0.07 4.29 11.81
C ILE A 150 0.49 5.44 12.71
N HIS A 151 0.98 6.52 12.14
CA HIS A 151 1.34 7.74 12.85
C HIS A 151 1.28 8.95 11.90
N GLY A 152 1.19 10.15 12.47
CA GLY A 152 1.29 11.40 11.71
C GLY A 152 2.72 11.67 11.26
N TYR A 153 2.89 12.16 10.02
CA TYR A 153 4.17 12.61 9.49
C TYR A 153 4.07 13.98 8.83
N ASP A 154 5.12 14.79 8.98
CA ASP A 154 5.14 16.18 8.53
C ASP A 154 5.07 16.31 7.00
N THR A 155 3.91 16.71 6.52
CA THR A 155 3.59 16.96 5.11
C THR A 155 4.42 18.07 4.47
N ARG A 156 5.05 18.96 5.25
CA ARG A 156 5.96 19.98 4.70
C ARG A 156 7.23 19.37 4.13
N LEU A 157 7.54 18.13 4.51
CA LEU A 157 8.64 17.35 3.96
C LEU A 157 8.23 16.53 2.73
N PHE A 158 6.97 16.58 2.27
CA PHE A 158 6.51 15.82 1.12
C PHE A 158 7.36 16.07 -0.12
N LEU A 159 7.90 14.99 -0.68
CA LEU A 159 8.74 15.02 -1.86
C LEU A 159 8.01 14.49 -3.10
N GLY A 160 7.10 13.53 -2.89
CA GLY A 160 6.26 12.91 -3.90
C GLY A 160 5.74 11.56 -3.42
N ALA A 161 5.01 10.84 -4.28
CA ALA A 161 4.55 9.50 -3.97
C ALA A 161 4.51 8.57 -5.20
N PHE A 162 4.53 7.27 -4.94
CA PHE A 162 4.28 6.22 -5.93
C PHE A 162 2.89 5.65 -5.71
N ARG A 163 2.04 5.71 -6.72
CA ARG A 163 0.70 5.09 -6.69
C ARG A 163 0.72 3.75 -7.39
N TYR A 164 0.43 2.68 -6.67
CA TYR A 164 0.41 1.34 -7.27
C TYR A 164 -0.86 1.13 -8.12
N LYS A 165 -0.69 0.94 -9.44
CA LYS A 165 -1.80 0.86 -10.41
C LYS A 165 -2.76 -0.30 -10.17
N ALA A 166 -2.30 -1.40 -9.58
CA ALA A 166 -3.16 -2.55 -9.32
C ALA A 166 -4.16 -2.28 -8.17
N TRP A 167 -3.86 -1.34 -7.27
CA TRP A 167 -4.80 -0.91 -6.22
C TRP A 167 -5.87 0.06 -6.72
N GLU A 168 -5.67 0.70 -7.87
CA GLU A 168 -6.70 1.53 -8.53
C GLU A 168 -7.70 0.70 -9.36
N GLN A 169 -7.50 -0.62 -9.49
CA GLN A 169 -8.45 -1.44 -10.24
C GLN A 169 -9.80 -1.46 -9.52
N PRO A 170 -10.92 -1.22 -10.21
CA PRO A 170 -12.23 -1.34 -9.61
C PRO A 170 -12.35 -2.75 -9.03
N THR A 171 -12.85 -2.84 -7.80
CA THR A 171 -13.29 -4.13 -7.26
C THR A 171 -14.13 -4.83 -8.33
N PRO A 172 -13.89 -6.12 -8.63
CA PRO A 172 -14.79 -6.88 -9.48
C PRO A 172 -16.21 -6.59 -9.01
N PRO A 173 -17.17 -6.30 -9.90
CA PRO A 173 -18.52 -5.99 -9.48
C PRO A 173 -18.96 -7.06 -8.48
N SER A 174 -19.26 -6.61 -7.26
CA SER A 174 -19.70 -7.51 -6.18
C SER A 174 -20.73 -8.46 -6.78
N PRO A 175 -20.61 -9.79 -6.59
CA PRO A 175 -21.53 -10.73 -7.19
C PRO A 175 -22.93 -10.23 -6.90
N SER A 176 -23.64 -9.79 -7.94
CA SER A 176 -25.03 -9.40 -7.77
C SER A 176 -25.67 -10.61 -7.13
N THR A 177 -26.17 -10.43 -5.90
CA THR A 177 -27.16 -11.33 -5.34
C THR A 177 -28.43 -11.15 -6.17
N SER A 178 -28.36 -11.54 -7.44
CA SER A 178 -29.53 -11.98 -8.16
C SER A 178 -30.05 -13.10 -7.28
N LYS A 179 -31.13 -12.82 -6.54
CA LYS A 179 -31.97 -13.85 -5.93
C LYS A 179 -31.99 -15.00 -6.91
N PRO A 180 -31.68 -16.25 -6.49
CA PRO A 180 -31.68 -17.37 -7.41
C PRO A 180 -33.01 -17.34 -8.15
N ARG A 181 -32.97 -16.99 -9.43
CA ARG A 181 -34.14 -17.02 -10.29
C ARG A 181 -34.46 -18.49 -10.32
N ARG A 182 -35.44 -18.89 -9.50
CA ARG A 182 -35.92 -20.28 -9.36
C ARG A 182 -35.95 -20.85 -10.77
N LYS A 183 -34.98 -21.68 -11.12
CA LYS A 183 -35.05 -22.44 -12.36
C LYS A 183 -36.29 -23.29 -12.18
N LYS A 184 -37.40 -22.91 -12.84
CA LYS A 184 -38.54 -23.80 -12.95
C LYS A 184 -38.00 -25.04 -13.66
N PHE A 185 -37.80 -26.11 -12.90
CA PHE A 185 -37.39 -27.39 -13.45
C PHE A 185 -38.41 -27.81 -14.53
N PRO A 186 -37.99 -28.50 -15.60
CA PRO A 186 -38.81 -28.74 -16.79
C PRO A 186 -40.11 -29.51 -16.53
N TRP A 187 -40.22 -30.19 -15.39
CA TRP A 187 -41.40 -30.99 -15.03
C TRP A 187 -42.66 -30.16 -14.69
N VAL A 188 -42.52 -28.86 -14.36
CA VAL A 188 -43.69 -28.01 -14.05
C VAL A 188 -44.53 -27.71 -15.31
N LEU A 189 -43.94 -27.78 -16.51
CA LEU A 189 -44.67 -27.57 -17.77
C LEU A 189 -45.50 -28.79 -18.20
N TYR A 190 -45.24 -29.98 -17.66
CA TYR A 190 -45.99 -31.18 -18.02
C TYR A 190 -47.31 -31.31 -17.25
N ALA A 191 -47.40 -30.74 -16.04
CA ALA A 191 -48.60 -30.80 -15.20
C ALA A 191 -49.70 -29.82 -15.64
N GLU A 192 -49.36 -28.71 -16.30
CA GLU A 192 -50.35 -27.75 -16.82
C GLU A 192 -50.99 -28.20 -18.13
N LYS A 193 -50.30 -29.03 -18.93
CA LYS A 193 -50.84 -29.53 -20.21
C LYS A 193 -51.87 -30.66 -20.05
N LEU A 194 -51.88 -31.35 -18.92
CA LEU A 194 -52.84 -32.43 -18.62
C LEU A 194 -54.11 -31.95 -17.91
N ARG A 195 -54.19 -30.68 -17.48
CA ARG A 195 -55.41 -30.12 -16.86
C ARG A 195 -56.37 -29.44 -17.85
N ASN A 196 -55.95 -29.23 -19.10
CA ASN A 196 -56.77 -28.63 -20.16
C ASN A 196 -57.27 -29.65 -21.20
N ILE A 197 -57.31 -30.94 -20.85
CA ILE A 197 -58.03 -31.96 -21.64
C ILE A 197 -59.14 -32.52 -20.75
N ARG A 198 -60.21 -31.76 -20.62
CA ARG A 198 -61.57 -32.22 -20.32
C ARG A 198 -62.56 -31.31 -21.01
#